data_AF-A0A6V7GY41-F1
#
_entry.id   AF-A0A6V7GY41-F1
#
_cell.length_a   1.000
_cell.length_b   1.000
_cell.length_c   1.000
_cell.angle_alpha   90.00
_cell.angle_beta   90.00
_cell.angle_gamma   90.00
#
_symmetry.space_group_name_H-M   'P 1'
#
loop_
_entity.id
_entity.type
_entity.pdbx_description
1 polymer ?
#
loop_
_entity_poly.entity_id
_entity_poly.type
_entity_poly.pdbx_seq_one_letter_code
_entity_poly.pdbx_strand_id
1 'polypeptide(L)'
;PSQLKAIAACGIQTSAVKSSSEPRPKRPIEAPPVRLGFIPDEWFQLFYPKTGVTGPYVFLTTFSTYLVSKEWYILEDEFYTGICLLSLILYGSYKIGPKLAAYLDKEIETIENDLNSSKENSIKECNATIQDLEKKKWSAEKQLMIYDIKKQNVLMQLEANYRENLAIAYTEVKKILDYHSQIDGINRRIAQKHMVQWITNNVLKAITPELEKANLLQCIKDLETLSAKS
;
A
#
# COMPACT_ATOMS: atom_id res chain seq x y z
N PRO A 1 58.54 -4.24 24.06
CA PRO A 1 59.06 -5.10 25.14
C PRO A 1 58.30 -4.89 26.46
N SER A 2 57.29 -5.71 26.72
CA SER A 2 57.00 -6.26 28.06
C SER A 2 55.71 -7.07 28.01
N GLN A 3 55.91 -8.38 27.92
CA GLN A 3 54.94 -9.44 28.20
C GLN A 3 54.32 -9.23 29.59
N LEU A 4 53.00 -9.31 29.72
CA LEU A 4 52.36 -9.71 30.97
C LEU A 4 51.46 -10.92 30.71
N LYS A 5 51.99 -12.05 31.20
CA LYS A 5 51.42 -13.39 31.29
C LYS A 5 49.95 -13.40 31.71
N ALA A 6 49.17 -14.20 30.99
CA ALA A 6 47.90 -14.71 31.47
C ALA A 6 48.14 -15.63 32.68
N ILE A 7 47.47 -15.31 33.79
CA ILE A 7 47.30 -16.20 34.93
C ILE A 7 45.96 -16.91 34.73
N ALA A 8 46.00 -18.25 34.75
CA ALA A 8 44.85 -19.11 34.58
C ALA A 8 43.80 -18.85 35.68
N ALA A 9 42.56 -18.61 35.27
CA ALA A 9 41.39 -18.83 36.10
C ALA A 9 40.58 -19.97 35.46
N CYS A 10 40.58 -21.11 36.14
CA CYS A 10 39.66 -22.20 35.87
C CYS A 10 38.25 -21.71 36.18
N GLY A 11 37.47 -21.46 35.14
CA GLY A 11 36.06 -21.15 35.21
C GLY A 11 35.40 -21.74 33.98
N ILE A 12 34.34 -22.52 34.19
CA ILE A 12 33.53 -23.10 33.13
C ILE A 12 32.98 -21.93 32.30
N GLN A 13 33.64 -21.62 31.19
CA GLN A 13 33.13 -20.67 30.22
C GLN A 13 32.04 -21.39 29.45
N THR A 14 30.79 -21.18 29.85
CA THR A 14 29.70 -21.21 28.89
C THR A 14 30.09 -20.19 27.82
N SER A 15 30.55 -20.68 26.67
CA SER A 15 30.97 -19.87 25.55
C SER A 15 29.73 -19.21 24.94
N ALA A 16 29.26 -18.13 25.57
CA ALA A 16 28.46 -17.12 24.90
C ALA A 16 29.34 -16.57 23.76
N VAL A 17 29.04 -17.04 22.55
CA VAL A 17 29.74 -16.65 21.32
C VAL A 17 29.63 -15.13 21.19
N LYS A 18 30.76 -14.43 21.36
CA LYS A 18 30.92 -13.04 20.92
C LYS A 18 30.50 -12.98 19.44
N SER A 19 29.42 -12.25 19.12
CA SER A 19 29.07 -11.94 17.75
C SER A 19 30.07 -10.92 17.20
N SER A 20 31.23 -11.39 16.73
CA SER A 20 32.12 -10.58 15.91
C SER A 20 31.43 -10.27 14.59
N SER A 21 31.54 -9.02 14.13
CA SER A 21 30.98 -8.52 12.87
C SER A 21 31.69 -9.06 11.62
N GLU A 22 32.60 -10.02 11.77
CA GLU A 22 33.33 -10.65 10.68
C GLU A 22 32.54 -11.87 10.19
N PRO A 23 32.27 -11.99 8.88
CA PRO A 23 31.58 -13.15 8.35
C PRO A 23 32.43 -14.39 8.62
N ARG A 24 31.84 -15.37 9.33
CA ARG A 24 32.49 -16.67 9.53
C ARG A 24 32.86 -17.27 8.17
N PRO A 25 34.05 -17.89 8.03
CA PRO A 25 34.41 -18.57 6.80
C PRO A 25 33.32 -19.58 6.45
N LYS A 26 32.78 -19.46 5.23
CA LYS A 26 31.73 -20.35 4.75
C LYS A 26 32.35 -21.68 4.35
N ARG A 27 31.69 -22.78 4.69
CA ARG A 27 32.05 -24.10 4.17
C ARG A 27 31.91 -24.08 2.63
N PRO A 28 32.89 -24.55 1.86
CA PRO A 28 32.73 -24.74 0.42
C PRO A 28 31.58 -25.72 0.15
N ILE A 29 30.80 -25.47 -0.89
CA ILE A 29 29.63 -26.28 -1.24
C ILE A 29 30.06 -27.66 -1.75
N GLU A 30 31.11 -27.68 -2.58
CA GLU A 30 31.67 -28.90 -3.15
C GLU A 30 32.98 -29.27 -2.43
N ALA A 31 33.14 -30.56 -2.16
CA ALA A 31 34.40 -31.09 -1.67
C ALA A 31 35.47 -31.05 -2.79
N PRO A 32 36.75 -30.85 -2.44
CA PRO A 32 37.82 -30.92 -3.43
C PRO A 32 37.84 -32.31 -4.09
N PRO A 33 38.07 -32.39 -5.41
CA PRO A 33 38.03 -33.67 -6.12
C PRO A 33 39.13 -34.61 -5.64
N VAL A 34 38.74 -35.87 -5.39
CA VAL A 34 39.64 -36.94 -4.96
C VAL A 34 39.57 -38.06 -5.99
N ARG A 35 40.74 -38.52 -6.45
CA ARG A 35 40.87 -39.69 -7.33
C ARG A 35 41.17 -40.93 -6.52
N LEU A 36 40.67 -42.08 -7.00
CA LEU A 36 40.84 -43.40 -6.35
C LEU A 36 40.32 -43.47 -4.90
N GLY A 37 39.46 -42.52 -4.51
CA GLY A 37 38.82 -42.46 -3.19
C GLY A 37 39.67 -41.89 -2.05
N PHE A 38 41.01 -41.82 -2.19
CA PHE A 38 41.89 -41.33 -1.12
C PHE A 38 42.99 -40.34 -1.56
N ILE A 39 43.27 -40.20 -2.87
CA ILE A 39 44.36 -39.31 -3.35
C ILE A 39 43.76 -37.99 -3.88
N PRO A 40 44.10 -36.83 -3.31
CA PRO A 40 43.64 -35.53 -3.81
C PRO A 40 44.07 -35.28 -5.26
N ASP A 41 43.21 -34.63 -6.04
CA ASP A 41 43.52 -34.26 -7.44
C ASP A 41 44.75 -33.34 -7.54
N GLU A 42 45.01 -32.54 -6.52
CA GLU A 42 46.20 -31.67 -6.43
C GLU A 42 47.51 -32.47 -6.60
N TRP A 43 47.56 -33.70 -6.09
CA TRP A 43 48.71 -34.57 -6.25
C TRP A 43 48.90 -35.00 -7.71
N PHE A 44 47.81 -35.25 -8.45
CA PHE A 44 47.86 -35.54 -9.89
C PHE A 44 48.26 -34.31 -10.71
N GLN A 45 47.72 -33.13 -10.36
CA GLN A 45 48.05 -31.86 -11.01
C GLN A 45 49.55 -31.54 -10.93
N LEU A 46 50.22 -31.93 -9.84
CA LEU A 46 51.67 -31.75 -9.68
C LEU A 46 52.48 -32.51 -10.75
N PHE A 47 52.03 -33.68 -11.18
CA PHE A 47 52.73 -34.51 -12.18
C PHE A 47 52.37 -34.15 -13.63
N TYR A 48 51.18 -33.61 -13.89
CA TYR A 48 50.71 -33.27 -15.24
C TYR A 48 51.68 -32.45 -16.09
N PRO A 49 52.33 -31.38 -15.60
CA PRO A 49 53.25 -30.61 -16.43
C PRO A 49 54.51 -31.37 -16.85
N LYS A 50 54.83 -32.52 -16.22
CA LYS A 50 56.06 -33.27 -16.46
C LYS A 50 55.82 -34.62 -17.14
N THR A 51 54.82 -35.36 -16.69
CA THR A 51 54.60 -36.76 -17.08
C THR A 51 53.21 -36.99 -17.67
N GLY A 52 52.42 -35.92 -17.85
CA GLY A 52 51.07 -36.00 -18.41
C GLY A 52 50.08 -36.72 -17.49
N VAL A 53 48.90 -37.03 -18.03
CA VAL A 53 47.79 -37.62 -17.26
C VAL A 53 48.10 -39.04 -16.77
N THR A 54 48.91 -39.79 -17.51
CA THR A 54 49.32 -41.17 -17.17
C THR A 54 50.42 -41.22 -16.11
N GLY A 55 51.16 -40.13 -15.92
CA GLY A 55 52.30 -40.04 -15.02
C GLY A 55 52.03 -40.53 -13.59
N PRO A 56 51.04 -39.99 -12.87
CA PRO A 56 50.66 -40.45 -11.54
C PRO A 56 50.32 -41.94 -11.48
N TYR A 57 49.59 -42.46 -12.48
CA TYR A 57 49.16 -43.85 -12.50
C TYR A 57 50.33 -44.82 -12.71
N VAL A 58 51.25 -44.47 -13.63
CA VAL A 58 52.48 -45.23 -13.88
C VAL A 58 53.41 -45.15 -12.66
N PHE A 59 53.47 -44.00 -11.99
CA PHE A 59 54.22 -43.86 -10.75
C PHE A 59 53.66 -44.75 -9.65
N LEU A 60 52.34 -44.76 -9.41
CA LEU A 60 51.73 -45.60 -8.37
C LEU A 60 51.95 -47.10 -8.63
N THR A 61 51.79 -47.54 -9.88
CA THR A 61 52.04 -48.94 -10.25
C THR A 61 53.52 -49.31 -10.12
N THR A 62 54.43 -48.49 -10.65
CA THR A 62 55.88 -48.74 -10.56
C THR A 62 56.38 -48.71 -9.12
N PHE A 63 55.90 -47.76 -8.31
CA PHE A 63 56.23 -47.66 -6.89
C PHE A 63 55.70 -48.87 -6.10
N SER A 64 54.47 -49.31 -6.38
CA SER A 64 53.92 -50.53 -5.78
C SER A 64 54.72 -51.78 -6.15
N THR A 65 55.07 -51.97 -7.43
CA THR A 65 55.93 -53.09 -7.87
C THR A 65 57.31 -53.03 -7.23
N TYR A 66 57.89 -51.84 -7.06
CA TYR A 66 59.17 -51.65 -6.37
C TYR A 66 59.10 -52.07 -4.90
N LEU A 67 58.04 -51.68 -4.16
CA LEU A 67 57.86 -52.05 -2.76
C LEU A 67 57.77 -53.57 -2.57
N VAL A 68 57.06 -54.25 -3.47
CA VAL A 68 56.96 -55.72 -3.47
C VAL A 68 58.31 -56.35 -3.83
N SER A 69 58.99 -55.85 -4.87
CA SER A 69 60.29 -56.39 -5.32
C SER A 69 61.41 -56.21 -4.30
N LYS A 70 61.34 -55.20 -3.43
CA LYS A 70 62.31 -54.95 -2.37
C LYS A 70 61.89 -55.52 -1.02
N GLU A 71 60.77 -56.23 -0.95
CA GLU A 71 60.21 -56.80 0.29
C GLU A 71 59.98 -55.76 1.38
N TRP A 72 59.81 -54.48 1.02
CA TRP A 72 59.33 -53.45 1.96
C TRP A 72 57.84 -53.68 2.27
N TYR A 73 57.14 -54.35 1.36
CA TYR A 73 55.78 -54.82 1.53
C TYR A 73 55.73 -56.33 1.33
N ILE A 74 55.70 -57.08 2.43
CA ILE A 74 55.70 -58.55 2.45
C ILE A 74 54.25 -59.04 2.40
N LEU A 75 53.96 -59.97 1.48
CA LEU A 75 52.61 -60.51 1.27
C LEU A 75 52.34 -61.67 2.24
N GLU A 76 52.07 -61.35 3.50
CA GLU A 76 51.66 -62.32 4.52
C GLU A 76 50.17 -62.69 4.42
N ASP A 77 49.70 -63.61 5.25
CA ASP A 77 48.29 -64.04 5.29
C ASP A 77 47.33 -62.86 5.58
N GLU A 78 47.79 -61.87 6.35
CA GLU A 78 47.04 -60.65 6.65
C GLU A 78 46.74 -59.79 5.40
N PHE A 79 47.58 -59.87 4.34
CA PHE A 79 47.38 -59.11 3.11
C PHE A 79 46.05 -59.46 2.42
N TYR A 80 45.73 -60.75 2.35
CA TYR A 80 44.49 -61.24 1.74
C TYR A 80 43.27 -60.82 2.54
N THR A 81 43.39 -60.82 3.88
CA THR A 81 42.35 -60.29 4.78
C THR A 81 42.14 -58.79 4.54
N GLY A 82 43.22 -58.02 4.35
CA GLY A 82 43.16 -56.60 4.01
C GLY A 82 42.44 -56.31 2.68
N ILE A 83 42.70 -57.10 1.63
CA ILE A 83 41.99 -56.98 0.34
C ILE A 83 40.49 -57.25 0.51
N CYS A 84 40.13 -58.29 1.26
CA CYS A 84 38.74 -58.63 1.53
C CYS A 84 38.03 -57.47 2.25
N LEU A 85 38.65 -56.91 3.28
CA LEU A 85 38.13 -55.75 4.02
C LEU A 85 37.99 -54.51 3.12
N LEU A 86 39.02 -54.19 2.32
CA LEU A 86 39.00 -53.08 1.38
C LEU A 86 37.87 -53.22 0.35
N SER A 87 37.64 -54.43 -0.17
CA SER A 87 36.55 -54.71 -1.11
C SER A 87 35.17 -54.45 -0.50
N LEU A 88 34.98 -54.79 0.78
CA LEU A 88 33.75 -54.54 1.52
C LEU A 88 33.53 -53.05 1.74
N ILE A 89 34.57 -52.30 2.12
CA ILE A 89 34.50 -50.84 2.27
C ILE A 89 34.13 -50.17 0.94
N LEU A 90 34.77 -50.57 -0.16
CA LEU A 90 34.46 -50.02 -1.49
C LEU A 90 33.00 -50.30 -1.87
N TYR A 91 32.52 -51.53 -1.70
CA TYR A 91 31.13 -51.90 -1.97
C TYR A 91 30.14 -51.13 -1.10
N GLY A 92 30.43 -50.99 0.19
CA GLY A 92 29.64 -50.19 1.14
C GLY A 92 29.57 -48.72 0.74
N SER A 93 30.71 -48.11 0.40
CA SER A 93 30.78 -46.71 -0.04
C SER A 93 29.95 -46.45 -1.31
N TYR A 94 29.99 -47.37 -2.28
CA TYR A 94 29.27 -47.22 -3.54
C TYR A 94 27.75 -47.34 -3.37
N LYS A 95 27.27 -48.27 -2.53
CA LYS A 95 25.83 -48.51 -2.33
C LYS A 95 25.18 -47.61 -1.28
N ILE A 96 25.89 -47.32 -0.19
CA ILE A 96 25.34 -46.57 0.95
C ILE A 96 25.64 -45.09 0.81
N GLY A 97 26.79 -44.72 0.22
CA GLY A 97 27.21 -43.33 0.01
C GLY A 97 26.13 -42.41 -0.55
N PRO A 98 25.51 -42.70 -1.71
CA PRO A 98 24.51 -41.80 -2.29
C PRO A 98 23.23 -41.69 -1.44
N LYS A 99 22.84 -42.76 -0.76
CA LYS A 99 21.66 -42.74 0.13
C LYS A 99 21.91 -41.91 1.37
N LEU A 100 23.09 -42.04 1.96
CA LEU A 100 23.48 -41.28 3.15
C LEU A 100 23.66 -39.79 2.83
N ALA A 101 24.29 -39.46 1.69
CA ALA A 101 24.43 -38.08 1.22
C ALA A 101 23.04 -37.42 1.04
N ALA A 102 22.13 -38.08 0.31
CA ALA A 102 20.79 -37.57 0.09
C ALA A 102 19.97 -37.44 1.38
N TYR A 103 20.25 -38.25 2.40
CA TYR A 103 19.61 -38.13 3.72
C TYR A 103 20.13 -36.91 4.49
N LEU A 104 21.45 -36.73 4.54
CA LEU A 104 22.09 -35.59 5.20
C LEU A 104 21.72 -34.26 4.53
N ASP A 105 21.66 -34.23 3.20
CA ASP A 105 21.28 -33.02 2.45
C ASP A 105 19.84 -32.60 2.76
N LYS A 106 18.91 -33.55 2.90
CA LYS A 106 17.52 -33.28 3.31
C LYS A 106 17.41 -32.71 4.72
N GLU A 107 18.20 -33.22 5.66
CA GLU A 107 18.20 -32.68 7.02
C GLU A 107 18.72 -31.24 7.04
N ILE A 108 19.79 -30.95 6.28
CA ILE A 108 20.32 -29.59 6.12
C ILE A 108 19.27 -28.67 5.48
N GLU A 109 18.61 -29.10 4.40
CA GLU A 109 17.56 -28.33 3.72
C GLU A 109 16.38 -28.03 4.67
N THR A 110 15.99 -29.01 5.51
CA THR A 110 14.93 -28.83 6.49
C THR A 110 15.31 -27.76 7.53
N ILE A 111 16.54 -27.81 8.04
CA ILE A 111 17.05 -26.82 9.01
C ILE A 111 17.13 -25.43 8.35
N GLU A 112 17.63 -25.35 7.12
CA GLU A 112 17.74 -24.08 6.40
C GLU A 112 16.37 -23.47 6.11
N ASN A 113 15.41 -24.30 5.69
CA ASN A 113 14.04 -23.85 5.44
C ASN A 113 13.35 -23.40 6.73
N ASP A 114 13.52 -24.10 7.84
CA ASP A 114 12.96 -23.69 9.14
C ASP A 114 13.53 -22.33 9.58
N LEU A 115 14.85 -22.16 9.52
CA LEU A 115 15.51 -20.89 9.85
C LEU A 115 15.07 -19.74 8.92
N ASN A 116 14.95 -20.00 7.62
CA ASN A 116 14.48 -19.00 6.66
C ASN A 116 13.01 -18.64 6.88
N SER A 117 12.16 -19.63 7.17
CA SER A 117 10.75 -19.42 7.47
C SER A 117 10.54 -18.61 8.75
N SER A 118 11.33 -18.89 9.79
CA SER A 118 11.33 -18.16 11.05
C SER A 118 11.71 -16.69 10.84
N LYS A 119 12.78 -16.43 10.08
CA LYS A 119 13.19 -15.07 9.70
C LYS A 119 12.09 -14.34 8.93
N GLU A 120 11.51 -15.00 7.93
CA GLU A 120 10.45 -14.42 7.09
C GLU A 120 9.21 -14.10 7.93
N ASN A 121 8.84 -14.96 8.87
CA ASN A 121 7.75 -14.71 9.81
C ASN A 121 8.03 -13.51 10.72
N SER A 122 9.25 -13.40 11.27
CA SER A 122 9.64 -12.22 12.07
C SER A 122 9.61 -10.92 11.25
N ILE A 123 10.05 -10.97 9.99
CA ILE A 123 9.98 -9.81 9.07
C ILE A 123 8.52 -9.43 8.80
N LYS A 124 7.65 -10.41 8.52
CA LYS A 124 6.22 -10.19 8.31
C LYS A 124 5.53 -9.59 9.53
N GLU A 125 5.83 -10.10 10.72
CA GLU A 125 5.27 -9.58 11.97
C GLU A 125 5.72 -8.12 12.23
N CYS A 126 7.00 -7.83 12.00
CA CYS A 126 7.52 -6.48 12.11
C CYS A 126 6.84 -5.53 11.12
N ASN A 127 6.70 -5.93 9.85
CA ASN A 127 6.01 -5.16 8.83
C ASN A 127 4.53 -4.95 9.14
N ALA A 128 3.84 -5.97 9.65
CA ALA A 128 2.44 -5.84 10.07
C ALA A 128 2.30 -4.84 11.23
N THR A 129 3.23 -4.89 12.20
CA THR A 129 3.27 -3.92 13.31
C THR A 129 3.53 -2.51 12.81
N ILE A 130 4.43 -2.31 11.85
CA ILE A 130 4.70 -1.00 11.23
C ILE A 130 3.44 -0.45 10.57
N GLN A 131 2.72 -1.26 9.79
CA GLN A 131 1.47 -0.84 9.13
C GLN A 131 0.37 -0.47 10.13
N ASP A 132 0.24 -1.23 11.22
CA ASP A 132 -0.73 -0.91 12.29
C ASP A 132 -0.38 0.42 12.98
N LEU A 133 0.90 0.65 13.30
CA LEU A 133 1.37 1.90 13.87
C LEU A 133 1.16 3.09 12.93
N GLU A 134 1.38 2.91 11.63
CA GLU A 134 1.12 3.94 10.63
C GLU A 134 -0.37 4.31 10.56
N LYS A 135 -1.26 3.31 10.59
CA LYS A 135 -2.72 3.55 10.66
C LYS A 135 -3.11 4.28 11.93
N LYS A 136 -2.53 3.92 13.08
CA LYS A 136 -2.77 4.60 14.36
C LYS A 136 -2.30 6.05 14.33
N LYS A 137 -1.12 6.30 13.77
CA LYS A 137 -0.59 7.65 13.56
C LYS A 137 -1.53 8.47 12.68
N TRP A 138 -1.95 7.94 11.54
CA TRP A 138 -2.90 8.59 10.64
C TRP A 138 -4.23 8.91 11.34
N SER A 139 -4.78 7.97 12.10
CA SER A 139 -6.03 8.18 12.86
C SER A 139 -5.91 9.29 13.89
N ALA A 140 -4.79 9.34 14.62
CA ALA A 140 -4.51 10.39 15.60
C ALA A 140 -4.41 11.78 14.95
N GLU A 141 -3.72 11.89 13.81
CA GLU A 141 -3.65 13.15 13.04
C GLU A 141 -5.04 13.58 12.51
N LYS A 142 -5.86 12.63 12.07
CA LYS A 142 -7.23 12.91 11.56
C LYS A 142 -8.20 13.34 12.66
N GLN A 143 -8.02 12.89 13.89
CA GLN A 143 -8.87 13.30 15.00
C GLN A 143 -8.84 14.83 15.24
N LEU A 144 -7.67 15.47 15.05
CA LEU A 144 -7.56 16.92 15.10
C LEU A 144 -8.36 17.60 13.99
N MET A 145 -8.27 17.09 12.76
CA MET A 145 -9.06 17.61 11.64
C MET A 145 -10.57 17.46 11.88
N ILE A 146 -11.02 16.34 12.46
CA ILE A 146 -12.44 16.13 12.81
C ILE A 146 -12.91 17.16 13.84
N TYR A 147 -12.07 17.49 14.83
CA TYR A 147 -12.38 18.51 15.81
C TYR A 147 -12.56 19.89 15.15
N ASP A 148 -11.65 20.28 14.25
CA ASP A 148 -11.73 21.55 13.53
C ASP A 148 -12.99 21.63 12.64
N ILE A 149 -13.31 20.54 11.93
CA ILE A 149 -14.54 20.46 11.13
C ILE A 149 -15.78 20.61 12.01
N LYS A 150 -15.83 19.95 13.18
CA LYS A 150 -16.95 20.08 14.11
C LYS A 150 -17.10 21.51 14.62
N LYS A 151 -15.99 22.16 14.97
CA LYS A 151 -15.97 23.57 15.40
C LYS A 151 -16.52 24.49 14.30
N GLN A 152 -16.04 24.32 13.07
CA GLN A 152 -16.51 25.09 11.92
C GLN A 152 -17.99 24.84 11.61
N ASN A 153 -18.47 23.59 11.73
CA ASN A 153 -19.87 23.25 11.50
C ASN A 153 -20.78 23.97 12.51
N VAL A 154 -20.42 23.98 13.79
CA VAL A 154 -21.17 24.72 14.81
C VAL A 154 -21.20 26.23 14.52
N LEU A 155 -20.07 26.83 14.12
CA LEU A 155 -20.02 28.24 13.73
C LEU A 155 -20.91 28.53 12.51
N MET A 156 -20.87 27.67 11.51
CA MET A 156 -21.70 27.78 10.30
C MET A 156 -23.19 27.67 10.63
N GLN A 157 -23.59 26.74 11.51
CA GLN A 157 -24.96 26.61 11.97
C GLN A 157 -25.42 27.86 12.75
N LEU A 158 -24.54 28.42 13.60
CA LEU A 158 -24.85 29.64 14.35
C LEU A 158 -25.08 30.82 13.40
N GLU A 159 -24.22 30.99 12.39
CA GLU A 159 -24.35 32.04 11.40
C GLU A 159 -25.59 31.85 10.51
N ALA A 160 -25.91 30.60 10.13
CA ALA A 160 -27.10 30.29 9.36
C ALA A 160 -28.38 30.67 10.13
N ASN A 161 -28.49 30.29 11.40
CA ASN A 161 -29.63 30.68 12.26
C ASN A 161 -29.72 32.20 12.42
N TYR A 162 -28.59 32.89 12.58
CA TYR A 162 -28.58 34.35 12.66
C TYR A 162 -29.12 35.00 11.38
N ARG A 163 -28.67 34.54 10.21
CA ARG A 163 -29.14 35.04 8.91
C ARG A 163 -30.61 34.70 8.66
N GLU A 164 -31.06 33.52 9.08
CA GLU A 164 -32.46 33.11 9.00
C GLU A 164 -33.35 34.04 9.83
N ASN A 165 -32.98 34.31 11.08
CA ASN A 165 -33.73 35.23 11.94
C ASN A 165 -33.81 36.65 11.35
N LEU A 166 -32.71 37.16 10.77
CA LEU A 166 -32.71 38.45 10.07
C LEU A 166 -33.60 38.43 8.82
N ALA A 167 -33.56 37.35 8.04
CA ALA A 167 -34.39 37.18 6.86
C ALA A 167 -35.88 37.14 7.23
N ILE A 168 -36.25 36.40 8.29
CA ILE A 168 -37.62 36.36 8.82
C ILE A 168 -38.08 37.77 9.20
N ALA A 169 -37.31 38.49 10.02
CA ALA A 169 -37.64 39.85 10.42
C ALA A 169 -37.81 40.79 9.21
N TYR A 170 -36.90 40.70 8.23
CA TYR A 170 -36.99 41.48 6.99
C TYR A 170 -38.25 41.14 6.18
N THR A 171 -38.57 39.85 6.02
CA THR A 171 -39.75 39.41 5.24
C THR A 171 -41.06 39.84 5.90
N GLU A 172 -41.15 39.81 7.22
CA GLU A 172 -42.36 40.27 7.94
C GLU A 172 -42.56 41.78 7.82
N VAL A 173 -41.50 42.58 7.99
CA VAL A 173 -41.57 44.03 7.78
C VAL A 173 -41.96 44.36 6.34
N LYS A 174 -41.37 43.65 5.36
CA LYS A 174 -41.71 43.81 3.95
C LYS A 174 -43.18 43.45 3.69
N LYS A 175 -43.68 42.36 4.28
CA LYS A 175 -45.07 41.93 4.13
C LYS A 175 -46.06 42.99 4.63
N ILE A 176 -45.77 43.63 5.76
CA ILE A 176 -46.57 44.75 6.28
C ILE A 176 -46.55 45.93 5.30
N LEU A 177 -45.36 46.30 4.80
CA LEU A 177 -45.21 47.39 3.84
C LEU A 177 -45.95 47.12 2.52
N ASP A 178 -45.79 45.92 1.97
CA ASP A 178 -46.46 45.48 0.75
C ASP A 178 -47.99 45.44 0.95
N TYR A 179 -48.46 45.05 2.13
CA TYR A 179 -49.87 45.10 2.49
C TYR A 179 -50.42 46.53 2.50
N HIS A 180 -49.72 47.48 3.13
CA HIS A 180 -50.11 48.89 3.12
C HIS A 180 -50.10 49.48 1.71
N SER A 181 -49.07 49.18 0.91
CA SER A 181 -48.98 49.60 -0.49
C SER A 181 -50.16 49.08 -1.33
N GLN A 182 -50.57 47.82 -1.11
CA GLN A 182 -51.73 47.24 -1.77
C GLN A 182 -53.04 47.91 -1.35
N ILE A 183 -53.22 48.21 -0.05
CA ILE A 183 -54.39 48.96 0.44
C ILE A 183 -54.47 50.32 -0.24
N ASP A 184 -53.37 51.07 -0.30
CA ASP A 184 -53.32 52.38 -0.94
C ASP A 184 -53.65 52.30 -2.44
N GLY A 185 -53.13 51.27 -3.12
CA GLY A 185 -53.46 50.98 -4.51
C GLY A 185 -54.95 50.67 -4.73
N ILE A 186 -55.56 49.89 -3.82
CA ILE A 186 -56.99 49.56 -3.84
C ILE A 186 -57.84 50.81 -3.57
N ASN A 187 -57.49 51.62 -2.56
CA ASN A 187 -58.20 52.85 -2.23
C ASN A 187 -58.20 53.83 -3.39
N ARG A 188 -57.05 54.03 -4.05
CA ARG A 188 -56.96 54.83 -5.29
C ARG A 188 -57.89 54.29 -6.37
N ARG A 189 -57.94 52.98 -6.58
CA ARG A 189 -58.81 52.34 -7.59
C ARG A 189 -60.29 52.47 -7.24
N ILE A 190 -60.67 52.33 -5.97
CA ILE A 190 -62.04 52.53 -5.48
C ILE A 190 -62.45 53.98 -5.67
N ALA A 191 -61.61 54.94 -5.27
CA ALA A 191 -61.85 56.37 -5.45
C ALA A 191 -62.05 56.73 -6.92
N GLN A 192 -61.19 56.22 -7.81
CA GLN A 192 -61.35 56.39 -9.26
C GLN A 192 -62.67 55.81 -9.78
N LYS A 193 -63.02 54.57 -9.40
CA LYS A 193 -64.30 53.95 -9.80
C LYS A 193 -65.51 54.74 -9.30
N HIS A 194 -65.50 55.15 -8.04
CA HIS A 194 -66.57 55.96 -7.45
C HIS A 194 -66.67 57.33 -8.15
N MET A 195 -65.54 57.99 -8.44
CA MET A 195 -65.50 59.24 -9.19
C MET A 195 -66.11 59.08 -10.59
N VAL A 196 -65.70 58.05 -11.35
CA VAL A 196 -66.25 57.76 -12.68
C VAL A 196 -67.76 57.49 -12.58
N GLN A 197 -68.20 56.64 -11.65
CA GLN A 197 -69.62 56.34 -11.47
C GLN A 197 -70.44 57.57 -11.05
N TRP A 198 -69.88 58.43 -10.19
CA TRP A 198 -70.51 59.69 -9.80
C TRP A 198 -70.64 60.63 -10.99
N ILE A 199 -69.58 60.79 -11.80
CA ILE A 199 -69.62 61.60 -13.02
C ILE A 199 -70.66 61.05 -13.99
N THR A 200 -70.66 59.74 -14.28
CA THR A 200 -71.63 59.14 -15.21
C THR A 200 -73.06 59.29 -14.71
N ASN A 201 -73.31 59.09 -13.41
CA ASN A 201 -74.64 59.26 -12.83
C ASN A 201 -75.13 60.71 -12.87
N ASN A 202 -74.24 61.69 -12.62
CA ASN A 202 -74.61 63.10 -12.73
C ASN A 202 -74.84 63.52 -14.19
N VAL A 203 -74.02 63.02 -15.12
CA VAL A 203 -74.25 63.23 -16.56
C VAL A 203 -75.58 62.64 -16.99
N LEU A 204 -75.88 61.39 -16.64
CA LEU A 204 -77.17 60.75 -16.95
C LEU A 204 -78.37 61.50 -16.34
N LYS A 205 -78.24 62.03 -15.11
CA LYS A 205 -79.29 62.86 -14.48
C LYS A 205 -79.44 64.23 -15.13
N ALA A 206 -78.34 64.82 -15.63
CA ALA A 206 -78.36 66.11 -16.31
C ALA A 206 -78.90 66.03 -17.75
N ILE A 207 -78.90 64.84 -18.37
CA ILE A 207 -79.57 64.59 -19.65
C ILE A 207 -81.08 64.60 -19.39
N THR A 208 -81.70 65.76 -19.64
CA THR A 208 -83.16 65.89 -19.70
C THR A 208 -83.67 65.43 -21.08
N PRO A 209 -84.92 64.93 -21.20
CA PRO A 209 -85.49 64.53 -22.48
C PRO A 209 -85.56 65.69 -23.50
N GLU A 210 -85.51 66.92 -23.00
CA GLU A 210 -85.42 68.15 -23.81
C GLU A 210 -84.01 68.33 -24.42
N LEU A 211 -82.96 68.01 -23.66
CA LEU A 211 -81.58 68.04 -24.14
C LEU A 211 -81.31 66.91 -25.16
N GLU A 212 -81.91 65.73 -24.98
CA GLU A 212 -81.82 64.65 -25.98
C GLU A 212 -82.45 65.07 -27.31
N LYS A 213 -83.62 65.71 -27.29
CA LYS A 213 -84.25 66.26 -28.51
C LYS A 213 -83.40 67.35 -29.16
N ALA A 214 -82.82 68.24 -28.37
CA ALA A 214 -81.90 69.27 -28.87
C ALA A 214 -80.62 68.67 -29.49
N ASN A 215 -80.04 67.64 -28.88
CA ASN A 215 -78.90 66.90 -29.44
C ASN A 215 -79.29 66.13 -30.71
N LEU A 216 -80.48 65.50 -30.76
CA LEU A 216 -80.97 64.84 -31.98
C LEU A 216 -81.17 65.84 -33.13
N LEU A 217 -81.70 67.03 -32.84
CA LEU A 217 -81.80 68.11 -33.83
C LEU A 217 -80.42 68.59 -34.28
N GLN A 218 -79.45 68.67 -33.36
CA GLN A 218 -78.08 69.00 -33.71
C GLN A 218 -77.44 67.90 -34.57
N CYS A 219 -77.66 66.62 -34.27
CA CYS A 219 -77.21 65.51 -35.11
C CYS A 219 -77.86 65.54 -36.50
N ILE A 220 -79.14 65.93 -36.61
CA ILE A 220 -79.81 66.12 -37.91
C ILE A 220 -79.15 67.29 -38.66
N LYS A 221 -78.86 68.42 -38.01
CA LYS A 221 -78.10 69.51 -38.63
C LYS A 221 -76.70 69.09 -39.05
N ASP A 222 -76.00 68.31 -38.22
CA ASP A 222 -74.65 67.84 -38.54
C ASP A 222 -74.68 66.83 -39.71
N LEU A 223 -75.73 65.99 -39.80
CA LEU A 223 -75.97 65.13 -40.95
C LEU A 223 -76.40 65.91 -42.20
N GLU A 224 -77.23 66.94 -42.09
CA GLU A 224 -77.59 67.84 -43.20
C GLU A 224 -76.36 68.57 -43.73
N THR A 225 -75.47 69.03 -42.84
CA THR A 225 -74.22 69.69 -43.26
C THR A 225 -73.19 68.71 -43.84
N LEU A 226 -73.13 67.46 -43.36
CA LEU A 226 -72.34 66.39 -43.98
C LEU A 226 -72.92 65.95 -45.33
N SER A 227 -74.25 65.87 -45.45
CA SER A 227 -75.00 65.54 -46.67
C SER A 227 -74.89 66.63 -47.72
N ALA A 228 -74.96 67.91 -47.34
CA ALA A 228 -74.70 69.04 -48.24
C ALA A 228 -73.23 69.13 -48.69
N LYS A 229 -72.33 68.37 -48.04
CA LYS A 229 -70.92 68.23 -48.39
C LYS A 229 -70.62 66.98 -49.23
N SER A 230 -71.61 66.11 -49.50
CA SER A 230 -71.54 65.00 -50.47
C SER A 230 -72.37 65.31 -51.71
#